data_AF-A0AAW5CYJ9-F1
#
_entry.id   AF-A0AAW5CYJ9-F1
#
_cell.length_a   1.000
_cell.length_b   1.000
_cell.length_c   1.000
_cell.angle_alpha   90.00
_cell.angle_beta   90.00
_cell.angle_gamma   90.00
#
_symmetry.space_group_name_H-M   'P 1'
#
loop_
_entity.id
_entity.type
_entity.pdbx_description
1 polymer ?
#
loop_
_entity_poly.entity_id
_entity_poly.type
_entity_poly.pdbx_seq_one_letter_code
_entity_poly.pdbx_strand_id
1 'polypeptide(L)'
;MSVNEFFHALYHSDPQVKNITKLRSAFDIDESNPMSVYQNGDIFAFVVMGENQDYDRVYINKKGSGVIYQISGEFNQSQLNRVLSSLILDL
;
A
#
# COMPACT_ATOMS: atom_id res chain seq x y z
N MET A 1 -2.76 17.40 -3.36
CA MET A 1 -2.91 15.97 -3.07
C MET A 1 -1.87 15.60 -2.03
N SER A 2 -2.30 15.09 -0.88
CA SER A 2 -1.43 14.52 0.15
C SER A 2 -0.96 13.12 -0.26
N VAL A 3 0.04 12.58 0.43
CA VAL A 3 0.51 11.19 0.23
C VAL A 3 -0.63 10.19 0.40
N ASN A 4 -1.44 10.36 1.44
CA ASN A 4 -2.59 9.50 1.69
C ASN A 4 -3.59 9.52 0.52
N GLU A 5 -3.97 10.71 0.06
CA GLU A 5 -4.88 10.89 -1.08
C GLU A 5 -4.33 10.25 -2.36
N PHE A 6 -3.01 10.34 -2.58
CA PHE A 6 -2.36 9.72 -3.72
C PHE A 6 -2.46 8.19 -3.69
N PHE A 7 -2.14 7.55 -2.56
CA PHE A 7 -2.23 6.09 -2.43
C PHE A 7 -3.68 5.58 -2.46
N HIS A 8 -4.63 6.35 -1.92
CA HIS A 8 -6.06 6.04 -2.11
C HIS A 8 -6.51 6.17 -3.57
N ALA A 9 -6.00 7.15 -4.30
CA ALA A 9 -6.27 7.25 -5.74
C ALA A 9 -5.69 6.06 -6.51
N LEU A 10 -4.49 5.60 -6.15
CA LEU A 10 -3.93 4.35 -6.68
C LEU A 10 -4.85 3.16 -6.38
N TYR A 11 -5.27 2.99 -5.12
CA TYR A 11 -6.14 1.89 -4.69
C TYR A 11 -7.47 1.87 -5.46
N HIS A 12 -8.16 3.00 -5.55
CA HIS A 12 -9.46 3.12 -6.24
C HIS A 12 -9.36 3.23 -7.76
N SER A 13 -8.15 3.31 -8.31
CA SER A 13 -7.92 3.62 -9.73
C SER A 13 -8.67 4.88 -10.17
N ASP A 14 -8.54 5.96 -9.40
CA ASP A 14 -9.28 7.21 -9.60
C ASP A 14 -9.02 7.80 -11.00
N PRO A 15 -10.04 7.91 -11.87
CA PRO A 15 -9.89 8.40 -13.24
C PRO A 15 -9.56 9.89 -13.32
N GLN A 16 -9.76 10.66 -12.24
CA GLN A 16 -9.40 12.08 -12.17
C GLN A 16 -7.88 12.28 -12.04
N VAL A 17 -7.15 11.25 -11.61
CA VAL A 17 -5.70 11.30 -11.56
C VAL A 17 -5.11 11.02 -12.92
N LYS A 18 -4.47 12.04 -13.50
CA LYS A 18 -3.82 11.93 -14.80
C LYS A 18 -2.80 10.78 -14.78
N ASN A 19 -2.88 9.91 -15.78
CA ASN A 19 -2.02 8.73 -15.94
C ASN A 19 -2.14 7.68 -14.81
N ILE A 20 -3.29 7.57 -14.14
CA ILE A 20 -3.48 6.61 -13.03
C ILE A 20 -3.07 5.18 -13.39
N THR A 21 -3.37 4.72 -14.61
CA THR A 21 -2.96 3.39 -15.10
C THR A 21 -1.43 3.24 -15.11
N LYS A 22 -0.69 4.23 -15.62
CA LYS A 22 0.78 4.19 -15.64
C LYS A 22 1.37 4.25 -14.24
N LEU A 23 0.76 5.04 -13.36
CA LEU A 23 1.17 5.10 -11.96
C LEU A 23 0.95 3.76 -11.28
N ARG A 24 -0.22 3.13 -11.44
CA ARG A 24 -0.47 1.77 -10.93
C ARG A 24 0.56 0.77 -11.44
N SER A 25 0.86 0.77 -12.75
CA SER A 25 1.91 -0.09 -13.30
C SER A 25 3.30 0.19 -12.71
N ALA A 26 3.66 1.45 -12.44
CA ALA A 26 4.95 1.78 -11.81
C ALA A 26 5.06 1.34 -10.33
N PHE A 27 3.92 1.11 -9.69
CA PHE A 27 3.82 0.52 -8.36
C PHE A 27 3.52 -0.98 -8.40
N ASP A 28 3.62 -1.58 -9.60
CA ASP A 28 3.37 -3.00 -9.85
C ASP A 28 1.96 -3.44 -9.41
N ILE A 29 0.96 -2.55 -9.56
CA ILE A 29 -0.44 -2.82 -9.19
C ILE A 29 -1.25 -3.22 -10.43
N ASP A 30 -1.69 -4.46 -10.47
CA ASP A 30 -2.49 -5.03 -11.55
C ASP A 30 -3.47 -6.11 -11.02
N GLU A 31 -4.03 -6.93 -11.92
CA GLU A 31 -4.96 -8.01 -11.56
C GLU A 31 -4.27 -9.18 -10.83
N SER A 32 -2.98 -9.41 -11.07
CA SER A 32 -2.17 -10.44 -10.41
C SER A 32 -1.60 -9.97 -9.07
N ASN A 33 -1.39 -8.66 -8.93
CA ASN A 33 -0.80 -8.02 -7.75
C ASN A 33 -1.70 -6.87 -7.25
N PRO A 34 -2.89 -7.18 -6.71
CA PRO A 34 -3.81 -6.14 -6.28
C PRO A 34 -3.29 -5.39 -5.04
N MET A 35 -3.53 -4.08 -4.98
CA MET A 35 -3.29 -3.30 -3.78
C MET A 35 -4.41 -3.54 -2.77
N SER A 36 -4.05 -3.86 -1.54
CA SER A 36 -4.92 -3.95 -0.37
C SER A 36 -4.67 -2.77 0.58
N VAL A 37 -5.69 -2.36 1.34
CA VAL A 37 -5.57 -1.25 2.30
C VAL A 37 -6.02 -1.69 3.69
N TYR A 38 -5.18 -1.41 4.67
CA TYR A 38 -5.45 -1.62 6.09
C TYR A 38 -5.38 -0.28 6.82
N GLN A 39 -6.19 -0.11 7.86
CA GLN A 39 -6.26 1.13 8.62
C GLN A 39 -6.46 0.84 10.12
N ASN A 40 -5.75 1.58 10.97
CA ASN A 40 -6.11 1.77 12.38
C ASN A 40 -5.95 3.24 12.78
N GLY A 41 -7.04 3.86 13.19
CA GLY A 41 -7.09 5.30 13.48
C GLY A 41 -6.59 6.11 12.29
N ASP A 42 -5.49 6.84 12.50
CA ASP A 42 -4.86 7.69 11.49
C ASP A 42 -3.75 6.98 10.70
N ILE A 43 -3.45 5.71 10.96
CA ILE A 43 -2.39 4.97 10.25
C ILE A 43 -3.03 4.12 9.15
N PHE A 44 -2.48 4.24 7.95
CA PHE A 44 -2.82 3.46 6.78
C PHE A 44 -1.63 2.61 6.35
N ALA A 45 -1.91 1.37 5.94
CA ALA A 45 -0.97 0.54 5.20
C ALA A 45 -1.56 0.10 3.87
N PHE A 46 -0.84 0.42 2.79
CA PHE A 46 -1.15 0.00 1.43
C PHE A 46 -0.21 -1.14 1.07
N VAL A 47 -0.76 -2.31 0.81
CA VAL A 47 -0.02 -3.56 0.61
C VAL A 47 -0.16 -3.98 -0.83
N VAL A 48 0.96 -4.21 -1.52
CA VAL A 48 1.00 -4.78 -2.86
C VAL A 48 1.76 -6.10 -2.76
N MET A 49 1.05 -7.20 -3.02
CA MET A 49 1.57 -8.56 -2.96
C MET A 49 1.09 -9.35 -4.17
N GLY A 50 1.92 -10.27 -4.67
CA GLY A 50 1.49 -11.21 -5.69
C GLY A 50 2.62 -12.03 -6.32
N GLU A 51 2.25 -12.90 -7.27
CA GLU A 51 3.06 -14.06 -7.67
C GLU A 51 4.26 -13.72 -8.58
N ASN A 52 4.37 -12.49 -9.09
CA ASN A 52 5.35 -12.12 -10.13
C ASN A 52 6.12 -10.83 -9.83
N GLN A 53 6.47 -10.58 -8.56
CA GLN A 53 7.31 -9.45 -8.17
C GLN A 53 8.60 -9.92 -7.50
N ASP A 54 9.67 -9.15 -7.67
CA ASP A 54 10.94 -9.41 -6.98
C ASP A 54 10.77 -9.34 -5.45
N TYR A 55 9.88 -8.45 -4.96
CA TYR A 55 9.57 -8.27 -3.54
C TYR A 55 8.16 -7.69 -3.36
N ASP A 56 7.45 -8.16 -2.35
CA ASP A 56 6.22 -7.55 -1.83
C ASP A 56 6.52 -6.18 -1.22
N ARG A 57 5.51 -5.29 -1.20
CA ARG A 57 5.66 -3.94 -0.68
C ARG A 57 4.53 -3.56 0.27
N VAL A 58 4.90 -3.02 1.42
CA VAL A 58 3.98 -2.41 2.40
C VAL A 58 4.34 -0.94 2.55
N TYR A 59 3.42 -0.06 2.18
CA TYR A 59 3.56 1.39 2.30
C TYR A 59 2.74 1.90 3.48
N ILE A 60 3.38 2.58 4.44
CA ILE A 60 2.75 3.03 5.67
C ILE A 60 2.76 4.55 5.73
N ASN A 61 1.58 5.12 5.96
CA ASN A 61 1.40 6.56 6.06
C ASN A 61 0.47 6.91 7.23
N LYS A 62 0.82 7.96 7.97
CA LYS A 62 -0.08 8.59 8.95
C LYS A 62 -0.86 9.71 8.26
N LYS A 63 -2.16 9.78 8.48
CA LYS A 63 -3.05 10.84 7.96
C LYS A 63 -2.46 12.22 8.23
N GLY A 64 -2.44 13.06 7.19
CA GLY A 64 -1.87 14.41 7.26
C GLY A 64 -0.34 14.46 7.23
N SER A 65 0.36 13.32 7.26
CA SER A 65 1.81 13.26 7.07
C SER A 65 2.17 13.33 5.59
N GLY A 66 3.20 14.13 5.27
CA GLY A 66 3.87 14.11 3.97
C GLY A 66 4.89 12.98 3.82
N VAL A 67 5.07 12.14 4.84
CA VAL A 67 6.05 11.04 4.88
C VAL A 67 5.37 9.70 4.63
N ILE A 68 6.04 8.84 3.87
CA ILE A 68 5.67 7.45 3.69
C ILE A 68 6.84 6.55 4.06
N TYR A 69 6.56 5.46 4.76
CA TYR A 69 7.52 4.41 5.06
C TYR A 69 7.25 3.23 4.14
N GLN A 70 8.29 2.62 3.63
CA GLN A 70 8.18 1.43 2.79
C GLN A 70 8.91 0.26 3.46
N ILE A 71 8.27 -0.89 3.47
CA ILE A 71 8.86 -2.17 3.83
C ILE A 71 8.79 -3.05 2.59
N SER A 72 9.92 -3.65 2.22
CA SER A 72 10.03 -4.56 1.09
C SER A 72 10.58 -5.91 1.55
N GLY A 73 10.07 -7.00 1.00
CA GLY A 73 10.52 -8.35 1.32
C GLY A 73 9.63 -9.40 0.66
N GLU A 74 9.87 -10.68 0.95
CA GLU A 74 8.96 -11.76 0.58
C GLU A 74 8.12 -12.10 1.81
N PHE A 75 6.82 -11.82 1.75
CA PHE A 75 5.90 -12.07 2.85
C PHE A 75 4.92 -13.18 2.48
N ASN A 76 4.79 -14.18 3.34
CA ASN A 76 3.54 -14.93 3.41
C ASN A 76 2.52 -14.18 4.27
N GLN A 77 1.25 -14.60 4.21
CA GLN A 77 0.15 -13.96 4.95
C GLN A 77 0.42 -13.84 6.46
N SER A 78 1.09 -14.82 7.09
CA SER A 78 1.38 -14.77 8.53
C SER A 78 2.43 -13.71 8.85
N GLN A 79 3.46 -13.58 8.02
CA GLN A 79 4.47 -12.54 8.16
C GLN A 79 3.88 -11.15 7.94
N LEU A 80 3.04 -10.98 6.91
CA LEU A 80 2.31 -9.74 6.69
C LEU A 80 1.47 -9.38 7.92
N ASN A 81 0.67 -10.34 8.43
CA ASN A 81 -0.16 -10.10 9.60
C ASN A 81 0.66 -9.67 10.82
N ARG A 82 1.88 -10.20 11.02
CA ARG A 82 2.79 -9.76 12.09
C ARG A 82 3.26 -8.33 11.90
N VAL A 83 3.68 -7.97 10.68
CA VAL A 83 4.11 -6.60 10.33
C VAL A 83 2.95 -5.61 10.54
N LEU A 84 1.77 -5.94 10.03
CA LEU A 84 0.58 -5.11 10.23
C LEU A 84 0.21 -5.04 11.71
N SER A 85 0.30 -6.13 12.46
CA SER A 85 0.01 -6.11 13.90
C SER A 85 0.98 -5.21 14.65
N SER A 86 2.28 -5.27 14.40
CA SER A 86 3.26 -4.43 15.11
C SER A 86 3.21 -2.95 14.75
N LEU A 87 2.54 -2.59 13.65
CA LEU A 87 2.54 -1.22 13.09
C LEU A 87 1.15 -0.56 13.13
N ILE A 88 0.10 -1.37 13.20
CA ILE A 88 -1.29 -0.97 13.04
C ILE A 88 -2.15 -1.52 14.17
N LEU A 89 -1.77 -2.59 14.90
CA LEU A 89 -2.56 -3.13 16.00
C LEU A 89 -1.81 -2.98 17.33
N ASP A 90 -2.12 -1.93 18.10
CA ASP A 90 -1.94 -2.01 19.55
C ASP A 90 -2.95 -3.06 20.05
N LEU A 91 -2.47 -4.28 20.31
CA LEU A 91 -3.19 -5.28 21.12
C LEU A 91 -2.94 -5.02 22.61
#